data_AF-K1TGZ5-F1
#
_entry.id   AF-K1TGZ5-F1
#
_cell.length_a   1.000
_cell.length_b   1.000
_cell.length_c   1.000
_cell.angle_alpha   90.00
_cell.angle_beta   90.00
_cell.angle_gamma   90.00
#
_symmetry.space_group_name_H-M   'P 1'
#
loop_
_entity.id
_entity.type
_entity.pdbx_description
1 polymer ?
#
loop_
_entity_poly.entity_id
_entity_poly.type
_entity_poly.pdbx_seq_one_letter_code
_entity_poly.pdbx_strand_id
1 'polypeptide(L)'
;MDSRPHWYEVSILYNQTEIWTGVGIALDGGRAFTNVPETGYIKVEQENILYKYYIENTLTYEMHNFFLDEHSYEAIWAIEQFMKCVLVFKSEKEKVEFEKHISLLEYRKIDFERYEHHMRYVPDIDGYVEGAFKKEYRDALFLKDELIQYRNKKSKDLGK
;
A
#
# COMPACT_ATOMS: atom_id res chain seq x y z
N MET A 1 12.65 8.43 22.41
CA MET A 1 11.63 8.18 21.38
C MET A 1 12.03 6.89 20.69
N ASP A 2 11.23 5.82 20.78
CA ASP A 2 11.54 4.55 20.11
C ASP A 2 11.15 4.67 18.64
N SER A 3 12.12 4.53 17.74
CA SER A 3 11.92 4.66 16.28
C SER A 3 11.75 3.30 15.60
N ARG A 4 11.67 2.21 16.37
CA ARG A 4 11.51 0.87 15.83
C ARG A 4 10.05 0.64 15.41
N PRO A 5 9.82 -0.14 14.35
CA PRO A 5 8.47 -0.55 14.00
C PRO A 5 7.89 -1.44 15.11
N HIS A 6 6.67 -1.14 15.53
CA HIS A 6 5.91 -1.96 16.47
C HIS A 6 4.78 -2.66 15.73
N TRP A 7 4.79 -3.98 15.80
CA TRP A 7 3.80 -4.87 15.22
C TRP A 7 2.91 -5.43 16.32
N TYR A 8 1.63 -5.59 16.00
CA TYR A 8 0.62 -6.07 16.93
C TYR A 8 -0.16 -7.19 16.27
N GLU A 9 -0.58 -8.18 17.06
CA GLU A 9 -1.67 -9.06 16.65
C GLU A 9 -2.99 -8.40 17.06
N VAL A 10 -3.93 -8.36 16.14
CA VAL A 10 -5.21 -7.67 16.33
C VAL A 10 -6.33 -8.64 16.02
N SER A 11 -7.13 -8.99 17.02
CA SER A 11 -8.33 -9.81 16.86
C SER A 11 -9.58 -9.01 17.19
N ILE A 12 -10.63 -9.20 16.39
CA ILE A 12 -11.98 -8.68 16.67
C ILE A 12 -12.85 -9.85 17.07
N LEU A 13 -13.53 -9.69 18.20
CA LEU A 13 -14.41 -10.69 18.76
C LEU A 13 -15.85 -10.18 18.75
N TYR A 14 -16.78 -11.00 18.28
CA TYR A 14 -18.21 -10.82 18.49
C TYR A 14 -18.75 -11.98 19.32
N ASN A 15 -19.29 -11.70 20.51
CA ASN A 15 -19.73 -12.72 21.48
C ASN A 15 -18.68 -13.83 21.68
N GLN A 16 -17.42 -13.44 21.94
CA GLN A 16 -16.26 -14.34 22.09
C GLN A 16 -15.88 -15.16 20.84
N THR A 17 -16.54 -14.96 19.71
CA THR A 17 -16.17 -15.56 18.42
C THR A 17 -15.27 -14.61 17.65
N GLU A 18 -14.10 -15.07 17.23
CA GLU A 18 -13.22 -14.30 16.35
C GLU A 18 -13.84 -14.16 14.97
N ILE A 19 -14.08 -12.91 14.57
CA ILE A 19 -14.64 -12.57 13.25
C ILE A 19 -13.58 -12.03 12.30
N TRP A 20 -12.43 -11.62 12.83
CA TRP A 20 -11.27 -11.16 12.07
C TRP A 20 -10.02 -11.20 12.93
N THR A 21 -8.89 -11.53 12.31
CA THR A 21 -7.56 -11.37 12.89
C THR A 21 -6.62 -10.80 11.83
N GLY A 22 -5.62 -10.05 12.25
CA GLY A 22 -4.62 -9.48 11.37
C GLY A 22 -3.45 -8.87 12.13
N VAL A 23 -2.51 -8.32 11.37
CA VAL A 23 -1.35 -7.61 11.93
C VAL A 23 -1.67 -6.12 11.99
N GLY A 24 -1.45 -5.50 13.15
CA GLY A 24 -1.47 -4.06 13.35
C GLY A 24 -0.06 -3.45 13.24
N ILE A 25 0.01 -2.21 12.80
CA ILE A 25 1.23 -1.41 12.73
C ILE A 25 1.01 -0.04 13.38
N ALA A 26 1.93 0.33 14.27
CA ALA A 26 2.02 1.68 14.79
C ALA A 26 2.88 2.57 13.88
N LEU A 27 2.38 3.75 13.55
CA LEU A 27 2.99 4.73 12.66
C LEU A 27 3.45 5.96 13.44
N ASP A 28 4.49 6.62 12.92
CA ASP A 28 5.04 7.88 13.44
C ASP A 28 5.28 7.88 14.97
N GLY A 29 5.93 6.83 15.47
CA GLY A 29 6.23 6.66 16.89
C GLY A 29 5.00 6.34 17.76
N GLY A 30 3.93 5.80 17.16
CA GLY A 30 2.69 5.42 17.87
C GLY A 30 1.58 6.47 17.82
N ARG A 31 1.73 7.53 17.03
CA ARG A 31 0.71 8.57 16.85
C ARG A 31 -0.48 8.13 16.01
N ALA A 32 -0.25 7.18 15.11
CA ALA A 32 -1.30 6.53 14.36
C ALA A 32 -1.17 5.02 14.49
N PHE A 33 -2.28 4.33 14.33
CA PHE A 33 -2.34 2.89 14.31
C PHE A 33 -3.26 2.46 13.17
N THR A 34 -2.91 1.36 12.51
CA THR A 34 -3.77 0.75 11.49
C THR A 34 -3.41 -0.72 11.31
N ASN A 35 -4.24 -1.50 10.62
CA ASN A 35 -3.85 -2.84 10.21
C ASN A 35 -2.91 -2.81 9.00
N VAL A 36 -2.17 -3.90 8.82
CA VAL A 36 -1.31 -4.10 7.66
C VAL A 36 -2.19 -4.43 6.46
N PRO A 37 -2.02 -3.76 5.31
CA PRO A 37 -2.75 -4.06 4.09
C PRO A 37 -2.33 -5.41 3.51
N GLU A 38 -3.18 -5.94 2.64
CA GLU A 38 -2.90 -7.17 1.90
C GLU A 38 -1.66 -6.99 1.01
N THR A 39 -1.00 -8.09 0.68
CA THR A 39 0.20 -8.09 -0.17
C THR A 39 -0.11 -8.70 -1.52
N GLY A 40 0.13 -7.93 -2.58
CA GLY A 40 0.00 -8.36 -3.97
C GLY A 40 1.36 -8.49 -4.66
N TYR A 41 1.36 -9.24 -5.76
CA TYR A 41 2.55 -9.50 -6.56
C TYR A 41 2.21 -9.35 -8.04
N ILE A 42 2.96 -8.50 -8.75
CA ILE A 42 2.83 -8.34 -10.19
C ILE A 42 4.16 -8.71 -10.83
N LYS A 43 4.13 -9.68 -11.75
CA LYS A 43 5.28 -10.00 -12.58
C LYS A 43 5.27 -9.11 -13.82
N VAL A 44 6.35 -8.38 -14.05
CA VAL A 44 6.56 -7.53 -15.23
C VAL A 44 7.88 -7.95 -15.87
N GLU A 45 7.81 -8.54 -17.06
CA GLU A 45 8.96 -9.18 -17.71
C GLU A 45 9.66 -10.21 -16.78
N GLN A 46 10.87 -9.91 -16.31
CA GLN A 46 11.67 -10.74 -15.41
C GLN A 46 11.62 -10.25 -13.96
N GLU A 47 10.99 -9.11 -13.71
CA GLU A 47 10.94 -8.44 -12.42
C GLU A 47 9.64 -8.77 -11.68
N ASN A 48 9.75 -8.82 -10.35
CA ASN A 48 8.59 -8.94 -9.46
C ASN A 48 8.42 -7.63 -8.71
N ILE A 49 7.20 -7.09 -8.80
CA ILE A 49 6.77 -5.92 -8.03
C ILE A 49 5.87 -6.41 -6.90
N LEU A 50 6.35 -6.26 -5.67
CA LEU A 50 5.56 -6.45 -4.46
C LEU A 50 4.85 -5.15 -4.11
N TYR A 51 3.58 -5.22 -3.74
CA TYR A 51 2.83 -4.01 -3.38
C TYR A 51 1.80 -4.27 -2.28
N LYS A 52 1.42 -3.21 -1.58
CA LYS A 52 0.40 -3.25 -0.52
C LYS A 52 -0.92 -2.70 -1.02
N TYR A 53 -2.02 -3.36 -0.66
CA TYR A 53 -3.33 -2.91 -1.11
C TYR A 53 -4.47 -3.16 -0.13
N TYR A 54 -5.54 -2.40 -0.33
CA TYR A 54 -6.88 -2.65 0.18
C TYR A 54 -7.87 -2.81 -0.96
N ILE A 55 -8.98 -3.47 -0.66
CA ILE A 55 -10.18 -3.48 -1.50
C ILE A 55 -11.31 -2.86 -0.68
N GLU A 56 -11.96 -1.83 -1.22
CA GLU A 56 -13.07 -1.14 -0.58
C GLU A 56 -14.18 -2.12 -0.17
N ASN A 57 -14.85 -1.83 0.96
CA ASN A 57 -15.93 -2.64 1.52
C ASN A 57 -15.53 -4.08 1.91
N THR A 58 -14.23 -4.36 2.07
CA THR A 58 -13.75 -5.59 2.72
C THR A 58 -13.51 -5.34 4.19
N LEU A 59 -13.64 -6.37 5.03
CA LEU A 59 -13.42 -6.23 6.48
C LEU A 59 -12.02 -5.68 6.79
N THR A 60 -10.98 -6.12 6.08
CA THR A 60 -9.61 -5.61 6.20
C THR A 60 -9.52 -4.10 5.90
N TYR A 61 -10.28 -3.57 4.95
CA TYR A 61 -10.34 -2.14 4.67
C TYR A 61 -11.17 -1.37 5.70
N GLU A 62 -12.28 -1.93 6.14
CA GLU A 62 -13.07 -1.31 7.21
C GLU A 62 -12.29 -1.23 8.53
N MET A 63 -11.39 -2.17 8.79
CA MET A 63 -10.47 -2.09 9.92
C MET A 63 -9.48 -0.93 9.82
N HIS A 64 -9.00 -0.64 8.61
CA HIS A 64 -8.14 0.51 8.40
C HIS A 64 -8.88 1.81 8.76
N ASN A 65 -10.13 1.93 8.33
CA ASN A 65 -10.98 3.08 8.64
C ASN A 65 -11.34 3.13 10.13
N PHE A 66 -11.62 1.99 10.76
CA PHE A 66 -11.97 1.91 12.17
C PHE A 66 -10.85 2.40 13.11
N PHE A 67 -9.59 2.12 12.76
CA PHE A 67 -8.44 2.55 13.56
C PHE A 67 -8.03 4.01 13.35
N LEU A 68 -8.61 4.71 12.37
CA LEU A 68 -8.29 6.10 12.10
C LEU A 68 -8.82 7.01 13.23
N ASP A 69 -7.89 7.70 13.90
CA ASP A 69 -8.24 8.80 14.82
C ASP A 69 -8.45 10.10 14.03
N GLU A 70 -9.70 10.37 13.66
CA GLU A 70 -10.10 11.57 12.91
C GLU A 70 -9.99 12.88 13.72
N HIS A 71 -9.70 12.82 15.01
CA HIS A 71 -9.56 13.99 15.87
C HIS A 71 -8.08 14.40 16.06
N SER A 72 -7.14 13.56 15.66
CA SER A 72 -5.70 13.83 15.75
C SER A 72 -5.13 14.20 14.39
N TYR A 73 -4.76 15.48 14.23
CA TYR A 73 -4.10 15.96 13.02
C TYR A 73 -2.80 15.21 12.71
N GLU A 74 -2.03 14.84 13.76
CA GLU A 74 -0.81 14.06 13.58
C GLU A 74 -1.12 12.63 13.10
N ALA A 75 -2.18 12.01 13.65
CA ALA A 75 -2.59 10.67 13.21
C ALA A 75 -3.06 10.67 11.76
N ILE A 76 -3.88 11.67 11.38
CA ILE A 76 -4.33 11.87 10.00
C ILE A 76 -3.13 12.02 9.07
N TRP A 77 -2.19 12.91 9.40
CA TRP A 77 -0.98 13.11 8.59
C TRP A 77 -0.19 11.82 8.38
N ALA A 78 -0.01 11.02 9.45
CA ALA A 78 0.75 9.78 9.41
C ALA A 78 0.05 8.73 8.52
N ILE A 79 -1.27 8.62 8.63
CA ILE A 79 -2.09 7.74 7.78
C ILE A 79 -2.05 8.22 6.32
N GLU A 80 -2.14 9.52 6.06
CA GLU A 80 -2.02 10.05 4.69
C GLU A 80 -0.68 9.69 4.06
N GLN A 81 0.43 9.80 4.79
CA GLN A 81 1.74 9.40 4.26
C GLN A 81 1.82 7.90 3.99
N PHE A 82 1.28 7.09 4.91
CA PHE A 82 1.20 5.65 4.74
C PHE A 82 0.40 5.28 3.47
N MET A 83 -0.76 5.91 3.27
CA MET A 83 -1.64 5.65 2.13
C MET A 83 -1.09 6.11 0.78
N LYS A 84 -0.03 6.94 0.74
CA LYS A 84 0.69 7.23 -0.51
C LYS A 84 1.33 6.00 -1.13
N CYS A 85 1.69 5.00 -0.31
CA CYS A 85 2.35 3.76 -0.77
C CYS A 85 1.40 2.54 -0.80
N VAL A 86 0.12 2.73 -0.49
CA VAL A 86 -0.89 1.66 -0.46
C VAL A 86 -1.90 1.88 -1.57
N LEU A 87 -2.16 0.86 -2.38
CA LEU A 87 -3.19 0.89 -3.41
C LEU A 87 -4.56 0.62 -2.78
N VAL A 88 -5.60 1.29 -3.27
CA VAL A 88 -6.98 1.04 -2.83
C VAL A 88 -7.81 0.77 -4.06
N PHE A 89 -8.28 -0.47 -4.22
CA PHE A 89 -9.13 -0.89 -5.32
C PHE A 89 -10.60 -0.86 -4.91
N LYS A 90 -11.48 -0.57 -5.85
CA LYS A 90 -12.94 -0.59 -5.66
C LYS A 90 -13.52 -2.00 -5.57
N SER A 91 -12.81 -2.97 -6.14
CA SER A 91 -13.22 -4.37 -6.17
C SER A 91 -12.04 -5.28 -6.54
N GLU A 92 -12.14 -6.57 -6.23
CA GLU A 92 -11.17 -7.57 -6.71
C GLU A 92 -11.08 -7.58 -8.25
N LYS A 93 -12.21 -7.34 -8.94
CA LYS A 93 -12.21 -7.24 -10.40
C LYS A 93 -11.32 -6.10 -10.91
N GLU A 94 -11.40 -4.91 -10.30
CA GLU A 94 -10.53 -3.79 -10.67
C GLU A 94 -9.06 -4.13 -10.42
N LYS A 95 -8.76 -4.76 -9.27
CA LYS A 95 -7.41 -5.23 -8.96
C LYS A 95 -6.87 -6.15 -10.04
N VAL A 96 -7.58 -7.23 -10.38
CA VAL A 96 -7.14 -8.20 -11.40
C VAL A 96 -6.95 -7.55 -12.77
N GLU A 97 -7.86 -6.66 -13.18
CA GLU A 97 -7.74 -5.93 -14.45
C GLU A 97 -6.54 -4.98 -14.45
N PHE A 98 -6.28 -4.31 -13.32
CA PHE A 98 -5.12 -3.44 -13.14
C PHE A 98 -3.81 -4.22 -13.13
N GLU A 99 -3.71 -5.32 -12.38
CA GLU A 99 -2.53 -6.20 -12.37
C GLU A 99 -2.19 -6.69 -13.78
N LYS A 100 -3.22 -7.09 -14.55
CA LYS A 100 -3.05 -7.45 -15.96
C LYS A 100 -2.52 -6.27 -16.79
N HIS A 101 -3.05 -5.07 -16.59
CA HIS A 101 -2.56 -3.88 -17.29
C HIS A 101 -1.07 -3.63 -17.05
N ILE A 102 -0.64 -3.69 -15.78
CA ILE A 102 0.77 -3.50 -15.39
C ILE A 102 1.66 -4.62 -15.93
N SER A 103 1.20 -5.87 -15.92
CA SER A 103 1.98 -7.02 -16.43
C SER A 103 2.33 -6.93 -17.92
N LEU A 104 1.63 -6.09 -18.68
CA LEU A 104 1.87 -5.87 -20.12
C LEU A 104 2.88 -4.75 -20.38
N LEU A 105 3.37 -4.06 -19.35
CA LEU A 105 4.39 -3.03 -19.49
C LEU A 105 5.78 -3.67 -19.68
N GLU A 106 6.71 -2.88 -20.24
CA GLU A 106 8.13 -3.23 -20.30
C GLU A 106 8.84 -2.57 -19.11
N TYR A 107 9.28 -3.37 -18.12
CA TYR A 107 9.83 -2.84 -16.86
C TYR A 107 11.02 -1.91 -17.11
N ARG A 108 11.90 -2.30 -18.03
CA ARG A 108 13.08 -1.50 -18.46
C ARG A 108 12.76 -0.13 -19.07
N LYS A 109 11.52 0.12 -19.48
CA LYS A 109 11.06 1.40 -20.05
C LYS A 109 10.40 2.30 -19.02
N ILE A 110 10.21 1.83 -17.79
CA ILE A 110 9.62 2.63 -16.72
C ILE A 110 10.67 3.63 -16.24
N ASP A 111 10.32 4.91 -16.26
CA ASP A 111 11.13 5.98 -15.69
C ASP A 111 10.97 6.00 -14.16
N PHE A 112 11.80 5.20 -13.49
CA PHE A 112 11.84 5.16 -12.03
C PHE A 112 12.56 6.38 -11.41
N GLU A 113 13.37 7.12 -12.17
CA GLU A 113 14.11 8.28 -11.66
C GLU A 113 13.15 9.35 -11.12
N ARG A 114 11.99 9.48 -11.77
CA ARG A 114 10.88 10.36 -11.33
C ARG A 114 10.46 10.11 -9.88
N TYR A 115 10.53 8.87 -9.39
CA TYR A 115 10.12 8.51 -8.02
C TYR A 115 11.29 8.55 -7.03
N GLU A 116 12.54 8.62 -7.52
CA GLU A 116 13.73 8.65 -6.67
C GLU A 116 14.20 10.06 -6.33
N HIS A 117 13.96 11.05 -7.21
CA HIS A 117 14.56 12.38 -7.11
C HIS A 117 14.26 13.15 -5.80
N HIS A 118 13.11 12.88 -5.17
CA HIS A 118 12.71 13.50 -3.89
C HIS A 118 12.60 12.48 -2.74
N MET A 119 13.09 11.26 -2.95
CA MET A 119 13.02 10.23 -1.93
C MET A 119 13.98 10.58 -0.79
N ARG A 120 13.48 10.53 0.44
CA ARG A 120 14.34 10.60 1.63
C ARG A 120 15.27 9.39 1.66
N TYR A 121 16.36 9.48 2.42
CA TYR A 121 17.25 8.34 2.62
C TYR A 121 16.48 7.15 3.19
N VAL A 122 16.53 6.03 2.47
CA VAL A 122 16.03 4.72 2.90
C VAL A 122 17.26 3.89 3.23
N PRO A 123 17.48 3.52 4.50
CA PRO A 123 18.64 2.73 4.88
C PRO A 123 18.52 1.29 4.37
N ASP A 124 19.66 0.69 4.07
CA ASP A 124 19.77 -0.76 4.01
C ASP A 124 19.68 -1.34 5.43
N ILE A 125 19.01 -2.47 5.57
CA ILE A 125 18.82 -3.14 6.85
C ILE A 125 19.56 -4.48 6.79
N ASP A 126 20.42 -4.72 7.76
CA ASP A 126 21.18 -5.97 7.87
C ASP A 126 20.25 -7.20 7.82
N GLY A 127 20.61 -8.18 6.99
CA GLY A 127 19.81 -9.38 6.76
C GLY A 127 18.79 -9.27 5.62
N TYR A 128 18.65 -8.10 4.98
CA TYR A 128 17.86 -7.89 3.78
C TYR A 128 18.74 -7.66 2.55
N VAL A 129 18.16 -7.84 1.36
CA VAL A 129 18.82 -7.53 0.09
C VAL A 129 19.06 -6.03 0.00
N GLU A 130 20.28 -5.63 -0.35
CA GLU A 130 20.67 -4.23 -0.53
C GLU A 130 19.75 -3.54 -1.54
N GLY A 131 19.27 -2.35 -1.20
CA GLY A 131 18.35 -1.55 -2.00
C GLY A 131 16.92 -2.07 -2.06
N ALA A 132 16.55 -3.15 -1.36
CA ALA A 132 15.21 -3.74 -1.43
C ALA A 132 14.12 -2.75 -1.02
N PHE A 133 14.27 -2.08 0.13
CA PHE A 133 13.27 -1.12 0.61
C PHE A 133 13.14 0.12 -0.29
N LYS A 134 14.27 0.59 -0.86
CA LYS A 134 14.25 1.66 -1.85
C LYS A 134 13.48 1.22 -3.11
N LYS A 135 13.69 -0.02 -3.56
CA LYS A 135 12.96 -0.61 -4.69
C LYS A 135 11.46 -0.73 -4.39
N GLU A 136 11.09 -1.29 -3.25
CA GLU A 136 9.69 -1.46 -2.86
C GLU A 136 8.98 -0.11 -2.76
N TYR A 137 9.64 0.89 -2.18
CA TYR A 137 9.08 2.24 -2.06
C TYR A 137 8.84 2.89 -3.42
N ARG A 138 9.83 2.90 -4.33
CA ARG A 138 9.66 3.49 -5.68
C ARG A 138 8.62 2.72 -6.50
N ASP A 139 8.59 1.39 -6.39
CA ASP A 139 7.63 0.54 -7.10
C ASP A 139 6.20 0.84 -6.62
N ALA A 140 6.00 1.03 -5.31
CA ALA A 140 4.70 1.41 -4.75
C ALA A 140 4.21 2.78 -5.26
N LEU A 141 5.09 3.77 -5.33
CA LEU A 141 4.77 5.09 -5.88
C LEU A 141 4.39 5.02 -7.37
N PHE A 142 5.17 4.25 -8.15
CA PHE A 142 4.86 3.99 -9.55
C PHE A 142 3.47 3.38 -9.74
N LEU A 143 3.15 2.32 -8.98
CA LEU A 143 1.84 1.66 -9.05
C LEU A 143 0.69 2.57 -8.62
N LYS A 144 0.92 3.45 -7.65
CA LYS A 144 -0.07 4.44 -7.21
C LYS A 144 -0.43 5.41 -8.35
N ASP A 145 0.58 5.95 -9.03
CA ASP A 145 0.40 6.85 -10.17
C ASP A 145 -0.28 6.12 -11.35
N GLU A 146 0.13 4.89 -11.65
CA GLU A 146 -0.47 4.10 -12.73
C GLU A 146 -1.93 3.72 -12.45
N LEU A 147 -2.31 3.46 -11.20
CA LEU A 147 -3.71 3.19 -10.85
C LEU A 147 -4.60 4.41 -11.14
N ILE A 148 -4.12 5.62 -10.87
CA ILE A 148 -4.81 6.87 -11.20
C ILE A 148 -4.96 7.00 -12.72
N GLN A 149 -3.87 6.77 -13.47
CA GLN A 149 -3.91 6.84 -14.93
C GLN A 149 -4.83 5.79 -15.55
N TYR A 150 -4.80 4.55 -15.05
CA TYR A 150 -5.67 3.45 -15.47
C TYR A 150 -7.16 3.83 -15.31
N ARG A 151 -7.54 4.37 -14.15
CA ARG A 151 -8.91 4.85 -13.88
C ARG A 151 -9.31 6.00 -14.81
N ASN A 152 -8.42 6.96 -15.04
CA ASN A 152 -8.67 8.09 -15.92
C ASN A 152 -8.87 7.67 -17.39
N LYS A 153 -8.12 6.68 -17.89
CA LYS A 153 -8.30 6.12 -19.23
C LYS A 153 -9.65 5.41 -19.35
N LYS A 154 -9.97 4.52 -18.41
CA LYS A 154 -11.23 3.76 -18.39
C LYS A 154 -12.46 4.68 -18.35
N SER A 155 -12.41 5.76 -17.57
CA SER A 155 -13.51 6.75 -17.52
C SER A 155 -13.73 7.47 -18.85
N LYS A 156 -12.67 7.69 -19.64
CA LYS A 156 -12.79 8.30 -20.99
C LYS A 156 -13.37 7.32 -22.00
N ASP A 157 -13.08 6.03 -21.86
CA ASP A 157 -13.59 4.99 -22.75
C ASP A 157 -15.08 4.66 -22.50
N LEU A 158 -15.55 4.80 -21.26
CA LEU A 158 -16.98 4.65 -20.88
C LEU A 158 -17.86 5.86 -21.22
N GLY A 159 -17.26 7.01 -21.53
CA GLY A 159 -17.95 8.24 -21.91
C GLY A 159 -18.14 8.45 -23.42
N LYS A 160 -17.85 7.43 -24.22
CA LYS A 160 -18.12 7.36 -25.67
C LYS A 160 -19.16 6.29 -25.95
#